data_AF-A0A3C0ILD6-F1
#
_entry.id   AF-A0A3C0ILD6-F1
#
_cell.length_a   1.000
_cell.length_b   1.000
_cell.length_c   1.000
_cell.angle_alpha   90.00
_cell.angle_beta   90.00
_cell.angle_gamma   90.00
#
_symmetry.space_group_name_H-M   'P 1'
#
loop_
_entity.id
_entity.type
_entity.pdbx_description
1 polymer ?
#
loop_
_entity_poly.entity_id
_entity_poly.type
_entity_poly.pdbx_seq_one_letter_code
_entity_poly.pdbx_strand_id
1 'polypeptide(L)'
;QALRQMISPTAAIFTTLGAAHSAGFESLTHKATEKWQLLTAVGKQYLHADTVVPHLPQGVLSQPQVRSFGKLPNCTLHIQHVQKQATTTTITARYQNALRQITIRFTDDASINNACCCWLFLLDYGLNDATIAARMLQLTPVNMRLQLTVGVHQSYLINDSYSNDVSSLTIALDYLQQQ
;
A
#
# COMPACT_ATOMS: atom_id res chain seq x y z
N GLN A 1 -9.02 -15.51 -14.65
CA GLN A 1 -7.94 -16.24 -15.35
C GLN A 1 -7.56 -15.61 -16.70
N ALA A 2 -8.51 -15.23 -17.58
CA ALA A 2 -8.22 -14.67 -18.91
C ALA A 2 -7.27 -13.44 -18.93
N LEU A 3 -7.46 -12.48 -18.02
CA LEU A 3 -6.65 -11.26 -17.98
C LEU A 3 -5.15 -11.52 -17.74
N ARG A 4 -4.84 -12.49 -16.87
CA ARG A 4 -3.46 -12.83 -16.54
C ARG A 4 -2.72 -13.46 -17.73
N GLN A 5 -3.40 -14.34 -18.47
CA GLN A 5 -2.82 -14.96 -19.66
C GLN A 5 -2.50 -13.92 -20.73
N MET A 6 -3.30 -12.86 -20.84
CA MET A 6 -3.04 -11.75 -21.76
C MET A 6 -1.87 -10.86 -21.32
N ILE A 7 -1.77 -10.52 -20.03
CA ILE A 7 -0.74 -9.58 -19.54
C ILE A 7 0.63 -10.25 -19.34
N SER A 8 0.67 -11.53 -18.96
CA SER A 8 1.91 -12.27 -18.63
C SER A 8 2.87 -11.51 -17.68
N PRO A 9 2.40 -11.07 -16.49
CA PRO A 9 3.22 -10.27 -15.59
C PRO A 9 4.37 -11.06 -14.95
N THR A 10 5.53 -10.41 -14.78
CA THR A 10 6.70 -10.98 -14.08
C THR A 10 6.62 -10.80 -12.57
N ALA A 11 5.89 -9.77 -12.12
CA ALA A 11 5.65 -9.46 -10.73
C ALA A 11 4.18 -9.07 -10.51
N ALA A 12 3.67 -9.32 -9.31
CA ALA A 12 2.33 -8.91 -8.94
C ALA A 12 2.27 -8.36 -7.51
N ILE A 13 1.43 -7.36 -7.30
CA ILE A 13 1.36 -6.60 -6.05
C ILE A 13 -0.05 -6.70 -5.49
N PHE A 14 -0.15 -7.19 -4.26
CA PHE A 14 -1.34 -7.16 -3.42
C PHE A 14 -1.18 -6.00 -2.43
N THR A 15 -1.73 -4.84 -2.79
CA THR A 15 -1.57 -3.60 -2.03
C THR A 15 -2.27 -3.63 -0.68
N THR A 16 -3.60 -3.80 -0.66
CA THR A 16 -4.40 -3.79 0.58
C THR A 16 -5.57 -4.76 0.52
N LEU A 17 -5.90 -5.31 1.69
CA LEU A 17 -7.16 -6.00 1.92
C LEU A 17 -7.98 -5.19 2.93
N GLY A 18 -9.12 -4.66 2.48
CA GLY A 18 -9.99 -3.82 3.30
C GLY A 18 -11.47 -3.93 2.88
N ALA A 19 -12.34 -3.20 3.58
CA ALA A 19 -13.79 -3.23 3.40
C ALA A 19 -14.27 -2.64 2.06
N ALA A 20 -13.48 -1.77 1.41
CA ALA A 20 -13.80 -1.21 0.10
C ALA A 20 -14.00 -2.31 -0.96
N HIS A 21 -15.08 -2.26 -1.74
CA HIS A 21 -15.48 -3.30 -2.71
C HIS A 21 -15.70 -4.69 -2.07
N SER A 22 -16.37 -4.76 -0.92
CA SER A 22 -16.81 -6.05 -0.35
C SER A 22 -18.10 -6.58 -0.98
N ALA A 23 -18.83 -5.76 -1.76
CA ALA A 23 -19.97 -6.21 -2.53
C ALA A 23 -19.55 -7.32 -3.51
N GLY A 24 -20.15 -8.50 -3.38
CA GLY A 24 -19.82 -9.68 -4.19
C GLY A 24 -18.88 -10.69 -3.54
N PHE A 25 -18.37 -10.44 -2.32
CA PHE A 25 -17.57 -11.40 -1.56
C PHE A 25 -18.29 -11.85 -0.29
N GLU A 26 -18.29 -13.15 -0.03
CA GLU A 26 -18.91 -13.75 1.16
C GLU A 26 -18.16 -13.41 2.46
N SER A 27 -16.85 -13.14 2.35
CA SER A 27 -16.00 -12.75 3.48
C SER A 27 -14.71 -12.09 2.97
N LEU A 28 -13.99 -11.42 3.88
CA LEU A 28 -12.63 -10.92 3.60
C LEU A 28 -11.67 -12.07 3.23
N THR A 29 -11.86 -13.25 3.81
CA THR A 29 -11.08 -14.45 3.48
C THR A 29 -11.35 -14.93 2.05
N HIS A 30 -12.63 -14.96 1.63
CA HIS A 30 -13.00 -15.28 0.25
C HIS A 30 -12.36 -14.27 -0.72
N LYS A 31 -12.48 -12.97 -0.42
CA LYS A 31 -11.85 -11.90 -1.20
C LYS A 31 -10.33 -12.01 -1.29
N ALA A 32 -9.66 -12.31 -0.19
CA ALA A 32 -8.21 -12.48 -0.15
C ALA A 32 -7.78 -13.68 -1.01
N THR A 33 -8.50 -14.80 -0.90
CA THR A 33 -8.23 -16.03 -1.64
C THR A 33 -8.38 -15.82 -3.14
N GLU A 34 -9.48 -15.21 -3.60
CA GLU A 34 -9.72 -14.90 -5.01
C GLU A 34 -8.63 -13.98 -5.59
N LYS A 35 -8.29 -12.91 -4.85
CA LYS A 35 -7.19 -12.02 -5.25
C LYS A 35 -5.86 -12.76 -5.29
N TRP A 36 -5.58 -13.63 -4.32
CA TRP A 36 -4.35 -14.40 -4.24
C TRP A 36 -4.21 -15.38 -5.41
N GLN A 37 -5.29 -16.04 -5.82
CA GLN A 37 -5.27 -16.96 -6.96
C GLN A 37 -4.78 -16.28 -8.25
N LEU A 38 -5.12 -14.99 -8.45
CA LEU A 38 -4.60 -14.21 -9.59
C LEU A 38 -3.08 -14.05 -9.57
N LEU A 39 -2.43 -14.15 -8.41
CA LEU A 39 -1.00 -13.91 -8.20
C LEU A 39 -0.17 -15.20 -8.23
N THR A 40 -0.79 -16.38 -8.11
CA THR A 40 -0.12 -17.66 -7.80
C THR A 40 0.95 -18.14 -8.78
N ALA A 41 1.01 -17.65 -10.02
CA ALA A 41 2.07 -18.06 -10.95
C ALA A 41 2.72 -16.88 -11.67
N VAL A 42 2.99 -15.82 -10.91
CA VAL A 42 4.03 -14.83 -11.21
C VAL A 42 5.30 -15.14 -10.41
N GLY A 43 6.47 -14.77 -10.93
CA GLY A 43 7.76 -15.10 -10.30
C GLY A 43 8.05 -14.32 -9.01
N LYS A 44 7.47 -13.12 -8.85
CA LYS A 44 7.59 -12.30 -7.65
C LYS A 44 6.23 -11.77 -7.21
N GLN A 45 5.91 -11.94 -5.93
CA GLN A 45 4.63 -11.56 -5.33
C GLN A 45 4.90 -10.63 -4.16
N TYR A 46 4.28 -9.46 -4.15
CA TYR A 46 4.41 -8.48 -3.07
C TYR A 46 3.09 -8.37 -2.32
N LEU A 47 3.11 -8.39 -0.98
CA LEU A 47 1.89 -8.26 -0.18
C LEU A 47 2.10 -7.47 1.12
N HIS A 48 1.02 -6.84 1.59
CA HIS A 48 0.96 -6.25 2.94
C HIS A 48 0.65 -7.34 3.96
N ALA A 49 1.65 -7.73 4.76
CA ALA A 49 1.54 -8.88 5.66
C ALA A 49 0.42 -8.69 6.70
N ASP A 50 0.36 -7.50 7.29
CA ASP A 50 -0.53 -7.21 8.43
C ASP A 50 -2.01 -7.38 8.07
N THR A 51 -2.38 -7.11 6.82
CA THR A 51 -3.78 -7.16 6.36
C THR A 51 -4.11 -8.42 5.57
N VAL A 52 -3.15 -8.99 4.84
CA VAL A 52 -3.41 -10.08 3.90
C VAL A 52 -3.15 -11.46 4.53
N VAL A 53 -2.08 -11.63 5.31
CA VAL A 53 -1.66 -12.93 5.84
C VAL A 53 -2.72 -13.63 6.72
N PRO A 54 -3.50 -12.92 7.57
CA PRO A 54 -4.55 -13.57 8.38
C PRO A 54 -5.63 -14.27 7.54
N HIS A 55 -5.73 -13.94 6.26
CA HIS A 55 -6.77 -14.43 5.35
C HIS A 55 -6.24 -15.37 4.27
N LEU A 56 -4.95 -15.73 4.32
CA LEU A 56 -4.30 -16.62 3.37
C LEU A 56 -3.88 -17.94 4.05
N PRO A 57 -3.59 -19.00 3.26
CA PRO A 57 -3.09 -20.25 3.79
C PRO A 57 -1.84 -20.07 4.66
N GLN A 58 -1.72 -20.90 5.70
CA GLN A 58 -0.53 -20.90 6.55
C GLN A 58 0.75 -21.14 5.73
N GLY A 59 1.83 -20.46 6.10
CA GLY A 59 3.12 -20.60 5.42
C GLY A 59 3.25 -19.80 4.12
N VAL A 60 2.27 -18.95 3.75
CA VAL A 60 2.36 -18.10 2.55
C VAL A 60 3.63 -17.25 2.52
N LEU A 61 4.06 -16.73 3.67
CA LEU A 61 5.29 -15.92 3.80
C LEU A 61 6.57 -16.72 3.58
N SER A 62 6.53 -18.05 3.73
CA SER A 62 7.68 -18.93 3.53
C SER A 62 7.91 -19.29 2.06
N GLN A 63 6.98 -18.90 1.17
CA GLN A 63 7.12 -19.18 -0.25
C GLN A 63 8.24 -18.32 -0.86
N PRO A 64 9.12 -18.89 -1.70
CA PRO A 64 10.32 -18.20 -2.20
C PRO A 64 9.99 -16.98 -3.08
N GLN A 65 8.85 -17.03 -3.76
CA GLN A 65 8.32 -15.96 -4.62
C GLN A 65 7.69 -14.80 -3.85
N VAL A 66 7.39 -14.99 -2.55
CA VAL A 66 6.66 -14.00 -1.75
C VAL A 66 7.63 -13.02 -1.10
N ARG A 67 7.29 -11.74 -1.20
CA ARG A 67 7.93 -10.61 -0.56
C ARG A 67 6.86 -9.86 0.20
N SER A 68 7.08 -9.65 1.49
CA SER A 68 6.09 -9.03 2.35
C SER A 68 6.64 -7.81 3.04
N PHE A 69 5.77 -6.81 3.22
CA PHE A 69 6.05 -5.66 4.07
C PHE A 69 4.99 -5.58 5.17
N GLY A 70 5.37 -5.06 6.32
CA GLY A 70 4.46 -4.91 7.46
C GLY A 70 5.18 -4.92 8.79
N LYS A 71 4.39 -4.83 9.86
CA LYS A 71 4.87 -4.87 11.25
C LYS A 71 5.01 -6.31 11.75
N LEU A 72 4.36 -7.28 11.11
CA LEU A 72 4.47 -8.69 11.47
C LEU A 72 5.93 -9.18 11.47
N PRO A 73 6.30 -10.07 12.41
CA PRO A 73 7.60 -10.75 12.37
C PRO A 73 7.81 -11.48 11.04
N ASN A 74 9.07 -11.62 10.62
CA ASN A 74 9.47 -12.31 9.39
C ASN A 74 9.01 -11.67 8.08
N CYS A 75 8.51 -10.43 8.10
CA CYS A 75 8.34 -9.68 6.86
C CYS A 75 9.67 -9.46 6.14
N THR A 76 9.68 -9.53 4.81
CA THR A 76 10.87 -9.21 4.01
C THR A 76 11.35 -7.78 4.29
N LEU A 77 10.41 -6.83 4.29
CA LEU A 77 10.61 -5.47 4.76
C LEU A 77 9.85 -5.31 6.08
N HIS A 78 10.55 -5.47 7.20
CA HIS A 78 9.96 -5.40 8.53
C HIS A 78 9.91 -3.95 9.01
N ILE A 79 8.71 -3.36 9.02
CA ILE A 79 8.48 -1.97 9.44
C ILE A 79 8.59 -1.89 10.97
N GLN A 80 9.55 -1.12 11.46
CA GLN A 80 9.80 -0.96 12.89
C GLN A 80 9.15 0.31 13.43
N HIS A 81 9.32 1.43 12.73
CA HIS A 81 8.80 2.72 13.17
C HIS A 81 8.18 3.49 12.01
N VAL A 82 7.05 4.14 12.29
CA VAL A 82 6.39 5.09 11.41
C VAL A 82 6.16 6.36 12.23
N GLN A 83 6.92 7.40 11.90
CA GLN A 83 6.90 8.68 12.61
C GLN A 83 6.25 9.73 11.71
N LYS A 84 5.00 10.07 12.02
CA LYS A 84 4.26 11.12 11.33
C LYS A 84 4.64 12.48 11.92
N GLN A 85 4.98 13.42 11.05
CA GLN A 85 5.13 14.84 11.35
C GLN A 85 3.97 15.60 10.68
N ALA A 86 3.97 16.93 10.74
CA ALA A 86 2.89 17.75 10.23
C ALA A 86 2.59 17.51 8.73
N THR A 87 3.61 17.34 7.90
CA THR A 87 3.48 17.20 6.43
C THR A 87 4.26 16.03 5.85
N THR A 88 5.00 15.31 6.69
CA THR A 88 5.89 14.23 6.26
C THR A 88 5.73 13.02 7.17
N THR A 89 6.09 11.85 6.64
CA THR A 89 6.22 10.64 7.45
C THR A 89 7.57 10.02 7.19
N THR A 90 8.28 9.72 8.27
CA THR A 90 9.52 8.95 8.24
C THR A 90 9.23 7.50 8.61
N ILE A 91 9.67 6.57 7.76
CA ILE A 91 9.42 5.14 7.88
C ILE A 91 10.76 4.45 8.01
N THR A 92 10.95 3.73 9.11
CA THR A 92 12.16 2.96 9.41
C THR A 92 11.84 1.48 9.38
N ALA A 93 12.62 0.71 8.64
CA ALA A 93 12.38 -0.71 8.44
C ALA A 93 13.69 -1.50 8.33
N ARG A 94 13.61 -2.80 8.63
CA ARG A 94 14.71 -3.75 8.46
C ARG A 94 14.50 -4.56 7.20
N TYR A 95 15.52 -4.60 6.34
CA TYR A 95 15.54 -5.39 5.10
C TYR A 95 16.91 -6.05 4.95
N GLN A 96 16.94 -7.38 4.78
CA GLN A 96 18.18 -8.16 4.72
C GLN A 96 19.14 -7.86 5.88
N ASN A 97 18.61 -7.81 7.11
CA ASN A 97 19.32 -7.46 8.35
C ASN A 97 19.91 -6.03 8.42
N ALA A 98 19.73 -5.19 7.41
CA ALA A 98 20.12 -3.78 7.46
C ALA A 98 18.95 -2.91 7.87
N LEU A 99 19.20 -1.94 8.76
CA LEU A 99 18.24 -0.88 9.08
C LEU A 99 18.26 0.15 7.94
N ARG A 100 17.08 0.49 7.43
CA ARG A 100 16.89 1.42 6.32
C ARG A 100 15.78 2.40 6.67
N GLN A 101 15.80 3.56 6.03
CA GLN A 101 14.83 4.62 6.29
C GLN A 101 14.47 5.38 5.00
N ILE A 102 13.19 5.72 4.88
CA ILE A 102 12.68 6.63 3.86
C ILE A 102 11.81 7.71 4.51
N THR A 103 11.66 8.83 3.80
CA THR A 103 10.72 9.89 4.18
C THR A 103 9.84 10.22 2.99
N ILE A 104 8.53 10.35 3.23
CA ILE A 104 7.52 10.72 2.23
C ILE A 104 6.80 12.00 2.68
N ARG A 105 6.29 12.78 1.72
CA ARG A 105 5.50 14.00 1.96
C ARG A 105 3.99 13.71 2.06
N PHE A 106 3.66 12.66 2.82
CA PHE A 106 2.29 12.26 3.12
C PHE A 106 2.20 11.80 4.57
N THR A 107 1.02 11.92 5.16
CA THR A 107 0.74 11.56 6.56
C THR A 107 -0.40 10.54 6.71
N ASP A 108 -1.18 10.33 5.65
CA ASP A 108 -2.28 9.37 5.63
C ASP A 108 -1.76 7.92 5.52
N ASP A 109 -2.49 6.99 6.14
CA ASP A 109 -2.06 5.58 6.23
C ASP A 109 -2.07 4.88 4.86
N ALA A 110 -2.94 5.30 3.93
CA ALA A 110 -2.98 4.70 2.60
C ALA A 110 -1.69 5.01 1.82
N SER A 111 -1.25 6.27 1.83
CA SER A 111 0.02 6.69 1.22
C SER A 111 1.22 6.03 1.88
N ILE A 112 1.22 5.89 3.21
CA ILE A 112 2.29 5.18 3.94
C ILE A 112 2.37 3.71 3.50
N ASN A 113 1.24 3.01 3.46
CA ASN A 113 1.20 1.61 3.02
C ASN A 113 1.65 1.44 1.56
N ASN A 114 1.20 2.34 0.68
CA ASN A 114 1.62 2.34 -0.72
C ASN A 114 3.12 2.62 -0.87
N ALA A 115 3.67 3.55 -0.09
CA ALA A 115 5.09 3.87 -0.07
C ALA A 115 5.92 2.68 0.42
N CYS A 116 5.50 1.99 1.48
CA CYS A 116 6.17 0.76 1.96
C CYS A 116 6.17 -0.35 0.91
N CYS A 117 5.05 -0.52 0.20
CA CYS A 117 4.95 -1.49 -0.89
C CYS A 117 5.94 -1.17 -2.02
N CYS A 118 5.95 0.09 -2.47
CA CYS A 118 6.88 0.57 -3.49
C CYS A 118 8.33 0.44 -3.02
N TRP A 119 8.60 0.73 -1.75
CA TRP A 119 9.94 0.63 -1.18
C TRP A 119 10.46 -0.80 -1.22
N LEU A 120 9.67 -1.77 -0.77
CA LEU A 120 10.01 -3.19 -0.86
C LEU A 120 10.27 -3.62 -2.31
N PHE A 121 9.42 -3.18 -3.25
CA PHE A 121 9.59 -3.48 -4.66
C PHE A 121 10.93 -2.96 -5.20
N LEU A 122 11.26 -1.69 -4.92
CA LEU A 122 12.50 -1.07 -5.41
C LEU A 122 13.75 -1.73 -4.78
N LEU A 123 13.70 -2.06 -3.49
CA LEU A 123 14.78 -2.80 -2.82
C LEU A 123 14.99 -4.18 -3.43
N ASP A 124 13.92 -4.93 -3.70
CA ASP A 124 13.99 -6.28 -4.28
C ASP A 124 14.44 -6.28 -5.76
N TYR A 125 14.35 -5.13 -6.45
CA TYR A 125 14.92 -4.90 -7.77
C TYR A 125 16.33 -4.30 -7.73
N GLY A 126 16.95 -4.17 -6.55
CA GLY A 126 18.36 -3.83 -6.40
C GLY A 126 18.67 -2.34 -6.49
N LEU A 127 17.68 -1.46 -6.35
CA LEU A 127 17.95 -0.02 -6.27
C LEU A 127 18.62 0.31 -4.93
N ASN A 128 19.60 1.22 -4.96
CA ASN A 128 20.29 1.67 -3.76
C ASN A 128 19.43 2.62 -2.91
N ASP A 129 19.71 2.65 -1.61
CA ASP A 129 18.95 3.43 -0.62
C ASP A 129 18.91 4.92 -0.94
N ALA A 130 20.04 5.50 -1.37
CA ALA A 130 20.13 6.94 -1.65
C ALA A 130 19.16 7.34 -2.78
N THR A 131 19.09 6.53 -3.83
CA THR A 131 18.19 6.75 -4.97
C THR A 131 16.73 6.61 -4.55
N ILE A 132 16.42 5.59 -3.74
CA ILE A 132 15.07 5.37 -3.24
C ILE A 132 14.63 6.54 -2.35
N ALA A 133 15.46 6.92 -1.37
CA ALA A 133 15.15 8.00 -0.43
C ALA A 133 14.92 9.33 -1.15
N ALA A 134 15.78 9.67 -2.12
CA ALA A 134 15.61 10.88 -2.92
C ALA A 134 14.30 10.90 -3.71
N ARG A 135 13.91 9.77 -4.33
CA ARG A 135 12.67 9.66 -5.12
C ARG A 135 11.41 9.63 -4.25
N MET A 136 11.46 9.02 -3.07
CA MET A 136 10.34 8.98 -2.11
C MET A 136 9.95 10.40 -1.65
N LEU A 137 10.92 11.29 -1.51
CA LEU A 137 10.68 12.71 -1.21
C LEU A 137 10.02 13.47 -2.37
N GLN A 138 10.14 12.99 -3.61
CA GLN A 138 9.61 13.64 -4.80
C GLN A 138 8.20 13.18 -5.19
N LEU A 139 7.65 12.20 -4.48
CA LEU A 139 6.29 11.72 -4.74
C LEU A 139 5.28 12.87 -4.66
N THR A 140 4.42 12.95 -5.68
CA THR A 140 3.32 13.88 -5.75
C THR A 140 2.01 13.18 -5.40
N PRO A 141 1.03 13.88 -4.82
CA PRO A 141 -0.32 13.34 -4.65
C PRO A 141 -0.87 12.84 -5.99
N VAL A 142 -1.68 11.78 -5.95
CA VAL A 142 -2.41 11.32 -7.12
C VAL A 142 -3.57 12.29 -7.37
N ASN A 143 -3.59 12.95 -8.53
CA ASN A 143 -4.68 13.86 -8.90
C ASN A 143 -6.04 13.15 -8.80
N MET A 144 -7.08 13.88 -8.39
CA MET A 144 -8.47 13.40 -8.20
C MET A 144 -8.74 12.49 -6.99
N ARG A 145 -7.75 12.25 -6.12
CA ARG A 145 -7.94 11.50 -4.86
C ARG A 145 -7.73 12.43 -3.66
N LEU A 146 -8.80 12.68 -2.90
CA LEU A 146 -8.85 13.61 -1.75
C LEU A 146 -8.24 15.01 -2.03
N GLN A 147 -8.45 15.55 -3.24
CA GLN A 147 -7.88 16.83 -3.61
C GLN A 147 -8.72 18.00 -3.07
N LEU A 148 -8.19 18.72 -2.08
CA LEU A 148 -8.82 19.95 -1.57
C LEU A 148 -8.52 21.12 -2.52
N THR A 149 -9.57 21.75 -3.04
CA THR A 149 -9.50 22.95 -3.87
C THR A 149 -10.30 24.06 -3.21
N VAL A 150 -9.78 25.27 -3.16
CA VAL A 150 -10.55 26.42 -2.63
C VAL A 150 -11.60 26.82 -3.64
N GLY A 151 -12.87 26.81 -3.23
CA GLY A 151 -14.00 27.27 -4.03
C GLY A 151 -14.24 28.78 -3.87
N VAL A 152 -15.27 29.27 -4.55
CA VAL A 152 -15.76 30.64 -4.32
C VAL A 152 -16.51 30.74 -2.98
N HIS A 153 -16.53 31.92 -2.36
CA HIS A 153 -17.23 32.18 -1.07
C HIS A 153 -16.73 31.38 0.14
N GLN A 154 -15.41 31.30 0.38
CA GLN A 154 -14.83 30.59 1.54
C GLN A 154 -15.27 29.11 1.64
N SER A 155 -15.64 28.51 0.52
CA SER A 155 -15.95 27.09 0.46
C SER A 155 -14.70 26.28 0.13
N TYR A 156 -14.65 25.06 0.63
CA TYR A 156 -13.65 24.08 0.24
C TYR A 156 -14.31 22.98 -0.58
N LEU A 157 -13.71 22.64 -1.72
CA LEU A 157 -14.13 21.54 -2.57
C LEU A 157 -13.18 20.37 -2.36
N ILE A 158 -13.67 19.26 -1.81
CA ILE A 158 -12.93 18.00 -1.76
C ILE A 158 -13.27 17.22 -3.03
N ASN A 159 -12.32 17.16 -3.96
CA ASN A 159 -12.44 16.36 -5.18
C ASN A 159 -11.84 14.97 -4.95
N ASP A 160 -12.72 14.00 -4.66
CA ASP A 160 -12.38 12.57 -4.54
C ASP A 160 -13.07 11.73 -5.63
N SER A 161 -13.27 12.31 -6.82
CA SER A 161 -14.01 11.67 -7.93
C SER A 161 -13.33 10.41 -8.49
N TYR A 162 -12.16 10.03 -7.99
CA TYR A 162 -11.41 8.83 -8.38
C TYR A 162 -11.99 7.53 -7.79
N SER A 163 -12.60 7.57 -6.60
CA SER A 163 -13.22 6.40 -5.95
C SER A 163 -14.60 6.73 -5.42
N ASN A 164 -15.63 6.01 -5.89
CA ASN A 164 -17.01 6.14 -5.40
C ASN A 164 -17.32 4.99 -4.42
N ASP A 165 -16.64 4.93 -3.28
CA ASP A 165 -16.91 3.93 -2.25
C ASP A 165 -17.10 4.55 -0.85
N VAL A 166 -17.81 3.84 0.02
CA VAL A 166 -18.15 4.33 1.37
C VAL A 166 -16.89 4.53 2.24
N SER A 167 -15.82 3.76 1.99
CA SER A 167 -14.56 3.95 2.71
C SER A 167 -13.84 5.23 2.28
N SER A 168 -13.91 5.61 1.01
CA SER A 168 -13.43 6.92 0.53
C SER A 168 -14.21 8.07 1.19
N LEU A 169 -15.53 7.93 1.33
CA LEU A 169 -16.37 8.91 2.04
C LEU A 169 -15.99 9.03 3.54
N THR A 170 -15.74 7.93 4.24
CA THR A 170 -15.30 7.96 5.65
C THR A 170 -13.97 8.71 5.79
N ILE A 171 -12.99 8.45 4.92
CA ILE A 171 -11.70 9.14 4.95
C ILE A 171 -11.86 10.64 4.66
N ALA A 172 -12.75 11.01 3.73
CA ALA A 172 -13.07 12.40 3.46
C ALA A 172 -13.73 13.11 4.66
N LEU A 173 -14.58 12.41 5.41
CA LEU A 173 -15.21 12.91 6.63
C LEU A 173 -14.22 13.05 7.80
N ASP A 174 -13.34 12.07 8.00
CA ASP A 174 -12.27 12.16 9.00
C ASP A 174 -11.32 13.33 8.71
N TYR A 175 -11.04 13.59 7.42
CA TYR A 175 -10.24 14.74 6.99
C TYR A 175 -10.94 16.07 7.29
N LEU A 176 -12.28 16.15 7.16
CA LEU A 176 -13.07 17.32 7.54
C LEU A 176 -13.09 17.57 9.06
N GLN A 177 -13.07 16.51 9.88
CA GLN A 177 -13.06 16.63 11.34
C GLN A 177 -11.69 17.02 11.93
N GLN A 178 -10.61 16.87 11.18
CA GLN A 178 -9.24 17.19 11.63
C GLN A 178 -8.83 18.66 11.37
N GLN A 179 -9.72 19.51 10.85
CA GLN A 179 -9.57 20.97 10.83
C GLN A 179 -10.12 21.60 12.10
#